data_AF-A0A392S8B2-F1
#
_entry.id   AF-A0A392S8B2-F1
#
_cell.length_a   1.000
_cell.length_b   1.000
_cell.length_c   1.000
_cell.angle_alpha   90.00
_cell.angle_beta   90.00
_cell.angle_gamma   90.00
#
_symmetry.space_group_name_H-M   'P 1'
#
loop_
_entity.id
_entity.type
_entity.pdbx_description
1 polymer ?
#
loop_
_entity_poly.entity_id
_entity_poly.type
_entity_poly.pdbx_seq_one_letter_code
_entity_poly.pdbx_strand_id
1 'polypeptide(L)'
;MHRMGEPAYTVASDSETTGEEKTLPLPEIAIGIDIGTSQCSVAVWNGSQVELLKNKRNQKLMKSFVTFKDESPSGGVTSQFSHEHEMLSGDTIFNMKRLIGRVDT
;
A
#
# COMPACT_ATOMS: atom_id res chain seq x y z
N MET A 1 0.18 -35.10 22.00
CA MET A 1 0.54 -33.88 21.24
C MET A 1 -0.68 -33.47 20.43
N HIS A 2 -1.45 -32.47 20.89
CA HIS A 2 -2.56 -31.91 20.11
C HIS A 2 -2.24 -30.45 19.79
N ARG A 3 -2.15 -30.15 18.50
CA ARG A 3 -1.89 -28.83 17.93
C ARG A 3 -3.19 -28.04 18.01
N MET A 4 -3.21 -26.95 18.79
CA MET A 4 -4.29 -25.96 18.70
C MET A 4 -4.25 -25.35 17.30
N GLY A 5 -5.37 -25.42 16.56
CA GLY A 5 -5.55 -24.70 15.31
C GLY A 5 -5.79 -23.22 15.61
N GLU A 6 -5.11 -22.34 14.88
CA GLU A 6 -5.32 -20.89 14.93
C GLU A 6 -6.74 -20.54 14.45
N PRO A 7 -7.41 -19.55 15.05
CA PRO A 7 -8.71 -19.11 14.58
C PRO A 7 -8.54 -18.32 13.27
N ALA A 8 -9.20 -18.77 12.22
CA ALA A 8 -9.37 -17.99 10.99
C ALA A 8 -10.22 -16.75 11.31
N TYR A 9 -9.68 -15.56 11.09
CA TYR A 9 -10.47 -14.34 11.15
C TYR A 9 -11.26 -14.23 9.84
N THR A 10 -12.59 -14.22 9.92
CA THR A 10 -13.47 -13.97 8.78
C THR A 10 -14.03 -12.57 8.91
N VAL A 11 -13.73 -11.72 7.93
CA VAL A 11 -14.33 -10.39 7.80
C VAL A 11 -15.72 -10.58 7.18
N ALA A 12 -16.77 -10.27 7.93
CA ALA A 12 -18.13 -10.29 7.40
C ALA A 12 -18.33 -9.12 6.44
N SER A 13 -18.80 -9.40 5.22
CA SER A 13 -19.23 -8.40 4.25
C SER A 13 -20.75 -8.36 4.26
N ASP A 14 -21.33 -7.35 4.93
CA ASP A 14 -22.77 -7.14 4.94
C ASP A 14 -23.14 -6.31 3.70
N SER A 15 -23.85 -6.92 2.76
CA SER A 15 -24.48 -6.22 1.64
C SER A 15 -25.87 -6.77 1.42
N GLU A 16 -26.83 -6.19 2.13
CA GLU A 16 -28.25 -6.39 1.84
C GLU A 16 -28.65 -5.55 0.63
N THR A 17 -28.82 -6.17 -0.53
CA THR A 17 -29.73 -5.67 -1.58
C THR A 17 -30.37 -6.85 -2.30
N THR A 18 -31.68 -6.96 -2.14
CA THR A 18 -32.54 -7.91 -2.86
C THR A 18 -32.63 -7.51 -4.33
N GLY A 19 -31.94 -8.25 -5.19
CA GLY A 19 -32.05 -8.19 -6.64
C GLY A 19 -31.23 -9.32 -7.25
N GLU A 20 -31.88 -10.28 -7.87
CA GLU A 20 -31.24 -11.44 -8.52
C GLU A 20 -30.49 -11.01 -9.79
N GLU A 21 -29.35 -10.33 -9.65
CA GLU A 21 -28.27 -10.47 -10.61
C GLU A 21 -27.35 -11.55 -10.09
N LYS A 22 -27.12 -12.60 -10.90
CA LYS A 22 -26.06 -13.57 -10.67
C LYS A 22 -24.72 -12.87 -10.93
N THR A 23 -24.32 -11.99 -10.01
CA THR A 23 -22.97 -11.48 -9.91
C THR A 23 -22.10 -12.72 -9.69
N LEU A 24 -21.43 -13.17 -10.76
CA LEU A 24 -20.32 -14.10 -10.59
C LEU A 24 -19.42 -13.48 -9.52
N PRO A 25 -19.01 -14.20 -8.47
CA PRO A 25 -18.14 -13.64 -7.46
C PRO A 25 -16.93 -13.09 -8.21
N LEU A 26 -16.77 -11.75 -8.18
CA LEU A 26 -15.55 -11.14 -8.68
C LEU A 26 -14.41 -11.90 -7.99
N PRO A 27 -13.38 -12.36 -8.72
CA PRO A 27 -12.22 -12.93 -8.06
C PRO A 27 -11.78 -11.89 -7.02
N GLU A 28 -11.87 -12.24 -5.75
CA GLU A 28 -11.49 -11.31 -4.68
C GLU A 28 -9.97 -11.18 -4.75
N ILE A 29 -9.50 -10.19 -5.51
CA ILE A 29 -8.08 -9.93 -5.67
C ILE A 29 -7.59 -9.35 -4.35
N ALA A 30 -6.91 -10.18 -3.56
CA ALA A 30 -6.26 -9.72 -2.35
C ALA A 30 -4.96 -8.97 -2.68
N ILE A 31 -4.82 -7.76 -2.13
CA ILE A 31 -3.63 -6.90 -2.30
C ILE A 31 -2.98 -6.73 -0.93
N GLY A 32 -1.70 -7.10 -0.83
CA GLY A 32 -0.86 -6.80 0.32
C GLY A 32 -0.11 -5.49 0.09
N ILE A 33 -0.19 -4.56 1.04
CA ILE A 33 0.54 -3.29 1.00
C ILE A 33 1.48 -3.25 2.20
N ASP A 34 2.78 -3.28 1.93
CA ASP A 34 3.80 -3.04 2.96
C ASP A 34 4.14 -1.56 3.01
N ILE A 35 3.78 -0.92 4.13
CA ILE A 35 4.11 0.47 4.42
C ILE A 35 5.30 0.47 5.38
N GLY A 36 6.51 0.57 4.84
CA GLY A 36 7.74 0.74 5.62
C GLY A 36 8.15 2.21 5.78
N THR A 37 9.06 2.46 6.71
CA THR A 37 9.56 3.82 7.02
C THR A 37 10.32 4.45 5.86
N SER A 38 11.15 3.66 5.18
CA SER A 38 12.01 4.14 4.09
C SER A 38 11.65 3.54 2.73
N GLN A 39 11.06 2.34 2.74
CA GLN A 39 10.63 1.64 1.54
C GLN A 39 9.22 1.08 1.74
N CYS A 40 8.50 0.93 0.64
CA CYS A 40 7.20 0.28 0.58
C CYS A 40 7.14 -0.66 -0.62
N SER A 41 6.19 -1.58 -0.59
CA SER A 41 5.94 -2.51 -1.71
C SER A 41 4.48 -2.92 -1.75
N VAL A 42 4.07 -3.43 -2.91
CA VAL A 42 2.72 -3.95 -3.12
C VAL A 42 2.83 -5.35 -3.69
N ALA A 43 2.03 -6.28 -3.16
CA ALA A 43 1.91 -7.63 -3.65
C ALA A 43 0.45 -7.97 -3.95
N VAL A 44 0.22 -8.87 -4.90
CA VAL A 44 -1.10 -9.37 -5.26
C VAL A 44 -1.15 -10.89 -5.12
N TRP A 45 -2.25 -11.42 -4.60
CA TRP A 45 -2.57 -12.84 -4.68
C TRP A 45 -3.35 -13.11 -5.96
N ASN A 46 -2.80 -13.95 -6.84
CA ASN A 46 -3.42 -14.26 -8.13
C ASN A 46 -4.24 -15.57 -8.14
N GLY A 47 -4.52 -16.15 -6.97
CA GLY A 47 -5.18 -17.46 -6.82
C GLY A 47 -4.20 -18.64 -6.68
N SER A 48 -2.91 -18.44 -6.98
CA SER A 48 -1.89 -19.51 -6.91
C SER A 48 -0.64 -19.11 -6.12
N GLN A 49 -0.19 -17.86 -6.27
CA GLN A 49 1.00 -17.35 -5.62
C GLN A 49 0.87 -15.86 -5.33
N VAL A 50 1.73 -15.39 -4.44
CA VAL A 50 1.94 -13.98 -4.16
C VAL A 50 2.94 -13.42 -5.17
N GLU A 51 2.57 -12.35 -5.86
CA GLU A 51 3.46 -11.65 -6.78
C GLU A 51 3.71 -10.21 -6.31
N LEU A 52 4.98 -9.80 -6.24
CA LEU A 52 5.36 -8.41 -6.01
C LEU A 52 5.19 -7.58 -7.29
N LEU A 53 4.35 -6.54 -7.20
CA LEU A 53 4.11 -5.61 -8.28
C LEU A 53 5.31 -4.69 -8.50
N LYS A 54 5.48 -4.26 -9.74
CA LYS A 54 6.51 -3.31 -10.14
C LYS A 54 5.90 -1.96 -10.43
N ASN A 55 6.57 -0.89 -10.02
CA ASN A 55 6.20 0.47 -10.38
C ASN A 55 6.49 0.77 -11.88
N LYS A 56 6.15 1.98 -12.34
CA LYS A 56 6.41 2.44 -13.72
C LYS A 56 7.90 2.40 -14.14
N ARG A 57 8.82 2.23 -13.18
CA ARG A 57 10.28 2.08 -13.40
C ARG A 57 10.75 0.63 -13.31
N ASN A 58 9.84 -0.34 -13.31
CA ASN A 58 10.15 -1.76 -13.23
C ASN A 58 10.82 -2.16 -11.89
N GLN A 59 10.60 -1.39 -10.80
CA GLN A 59 11.13 -1.66 -9.46
C GLN A 59 10.05 -2.23 -8.55
N LYS A 60 10.39 -3.27 -7.76
CA LYS A 60 9.49 -3.91 -6.77
C LYS A 60 9.47 -3.19 -5.40
N LEU A 61 10.53 -2.45 -5.10
CA LEU A 61 10.66 -1.64 -3.89
C LEU A 61 10.57 -0.16 -4.27
N MET A 62 9.66 0.54 -3.61
CA MET A 62 9.45 1.97 -3.76
C MET A 62 9.98 2.69 -2.52
N LYS A 63 10.33 3.97 -2.64
CA LYS A 63 10.73 4.78 -1.49
C LYS A 63 9.49 5.37 -0.81
N SER A 64 9.51 5.43 0.52
CA SER A 64 8.41 5.97 1.33
C SER A 64 8.59 7.47 1.56
N PHE A 65 8.28 8.29 0.55
CA PHE A 65 8.21 9.74 0.68
C PHE A 65 7.13 10.31 -0.26
N VAL A 66 6.73 11.54 0.02
CA VAL A 66 5.87 12.36 -0.85
C VAL A 66 6.55 13.70 -1.07
N THR A 67 6.61 14.16 -2.31
CA THR A 67 7.18 15.47 -2.66
C THR A 67 6.08 16.34 -3.28
N PHE A 68 5.94 17.55 -2.77
CA PHE A 68 5.03 18.58 -3.26
C PHE A 68 5.79 19.44 -4.27
N LYS A 69 5.35 19.47 -5.53
CA LYS A 69 5.85 20.38 -6.57
C LYS A 69 4.62 20.92 -7.30
N ASP A 70 4.53 22.24 -7.43
CA ASP A 70 3.41 22.97 -8.07
C ASP A 70 1.99 22.64 -7.51
N GLU A 71 0.93 23.20 -8.10
CA GLU A 71 -0.47 23.18 -7.60
C GLU A 71 -1.14 21.79 -7.55
N SER A 72 -0.46 20.72 -7.98
CA SER A 72 -1.00 19.35 -7.91
C SER A 72 -0.11 18.47 -7.03
N PRO A 73 -0.63 17.90 -5.94
CA PRO A 73 0.10 16.89 -5.20
C PRO A 73 0.40 15.71 -6.13
N SER A 74 1.68 15.45 -6.42
CA SER A 74 2.07 14.21 -7.09
C SER A 74 1.95 13.06 -6.08
N GLY A 75 0.71 12.58 -5.91
CA GLY A 75 0.36 11.46 -5.06
C GLY A 75 0.84 10.15 -5.69
N GLY A 76 2.04 9.73 -5.28
CA GLY A 76 2.64 8.46 -5.70
C GLY A 76 4.04 8.65 -6.26
N VAL A 77 5.00 7.94 -5.68
CA VAL A 77 6.40 7.70 -6.12
C VAL A 77 6.86 8.66 -7.22
N THR A 78 7.00 9.94 -6.90
CA THR A 78 7.72 10.85 -7.79
C THR A 78 9.17 10.38 -7.82
N SER A 79 9.66 10.18 -9.04
CA SER A 79 10.73 9.24 -9.38
C SER A 79 12.13 9.83 -9.47
N GLN A 80 12.33 11.11 -9.14
CA GLN A 80 13.65 11.72 -9.18
C GLN A 80 13.97 12.36 -7.83
N PHE A 81 14.92 11.74 -7.13
CA PHE A 81 15.99 12.51 -6.53
C PHE A 81 16.97 12.79 -7.65
N SER A 82 16.99 14.01 -8.19
CA SER A 82 18.18 14.45 -8.92
C SER A 82 19.30 14.76 -7.93
N HIS A 83 19.00 15.30 -6.73
CA HIS A 83 20.01 15.66 -5.74
C HIS A 83 19.48 15.63 -4.31
N GLU A 84 20.38 15.43 -3.34
CA GLU A 84 20.15 15.58 -1.89
C GLU A 84 19.54 16.96 -1.53
N HIS A 85 19.70 17.96 -2.41
CA HIS A 85 19.13 19.29 -2.28
C HIS A 85 17.60 19.33 -2.29
N GLU A 86 16.90 18.45 -3.01
CA GLU A 86 15.41 18.44 -3.01
C GLU A 86 14.83 17.89 -1.71
N MET A 87 15.62 17.14 -0.94
CA MET A 87 15.24 16.67 0.39
C MET A 87 15.30 17.81 1.43
N LEU A 88 16.08 18.85 1.15
CA LEU A 88 16.31 19.99 2.03
C LEU A 88 15.46 21.21 1.65
N SER A 89 14.68 21.16 0.56
CA SER A 89 13.82 22.28 0.15
C SER A 89 12.62 22.49 1.07
N GLY A 90 12.30 21.51 1.92
CA GLY A 90 11.09 21.53 2.77
C GLY A 90 9.86 20.95 2.09
N ASP A 91 9.91 20.67 0.80
CA ASP A 91 8.76 20.19 0.01
C ASP A 91 8.61 18.67 -0.01
N THR A 92 9.48 17.94 0.70
CA THR A 92 9.48 16.47 0.74
C THR A 92 9.22 15.97 2.15
N ILE A 93 8.19 15.14 2.32
CA ILE A 93 7.87 14.47 3.57
C ILE A 93 8.31 13.00 3.48
N PHE A 94 9.10 12.55 4.46
CA PHE A 94 9.58 11.18 4.60
C PHE A 94 9.45 10.74 6.06
N ASN A 95 9.73 9.45 6.36
CA ASN A 95 9.59 8.87 7.71
C ASN A 95 8.17 8.93 8.30
N MET A 96 7.14 9.17 7.48
CA MET A 96 5.75 9.33 7.94
C MET A 96 5.26 8.18 8.82
N LYS A 97 5.67 6.93 8.53
CA LYS A 97 5.34 5.76 9.36
C LYS A 97 5.68 5.95 10.85
N ARG A 98 6.74 6.69 11.16
CA ARG A 98 7.18 6.92 12.55
C ARG A 98 6.31 7.94 13.30
N LEU A 99 5.57 8.76 12.56
CA LEU A 99 4.74 9.84 13.09
C LEU A 99 3.29 9.37 13.30
N ILE A 100 2.83 8.38 12.52
CA ILE A 100 1.48 7.83 12.64
C ILE A 100 1.25 7.30 14.06
N GLY A 101 0.12 7.70 14.65
CA GLY A 101 -0.31 7.26 15.99
C GLY A 101 0.37 7.99 17.15
N ARG A 102 1.27 8.94 16.87
CA ARG A 102 1.80 9.84 17.91
C ARG A 102 0.80 10.97 18.17
N VAL A 103 0.73 11.40 19.43
CA VAL A 103 -0.16 12.49 19.90
C VAL A 103 0.54 13.85 19.94
N ASP A 104 1.87 13.87 19.82
CA ASP A 104 2.75 15.01 20.03
C ASP A 104 3.45 15.48 18.74
N THR A 105 2.89 15.16 17.57
CA THR A 105 3.44 15.50 16.25
C THR A 105 2.55 16.50 15.55
#